data_AF-A0A094GD58-F1
#
_entry.id   AF-A0A094GD58-F1
#
_cell.length_a   1.000
_cell.length_b   1.000
_cell.length_c   1.000
_cell.angle_alpha   90.00
_cell.angle_beta   90.00
_cell.angle_gamma   90.00
#
_symmetry.space_group_name_H-M   'P 1'
#
loop_
_entity.id
_entity.type
_entity.pdbx_description
1 polymer ?
#
loop_
_entity_poly.entity_id
_entity_poly.type
_entity_poly.pdbx_seq_one_letter_code
_entity_poly.pdbx_strand_id
1 'polypeptide(L)'
;MASRSRTQSAFLAPPADSPQGPSQPQPPAPPRRQATLYDAIAGRSTQHGLTRNPTTLAIAPEAVLFQRVAAPDRHVETDTYFTSDNAVGNLPDSDLLKALHVYAADFYAAEREAGADYRSLDETALLALGVLMEELCRDQLGEGGDLVFTEGEVEGEVEGEGEGIGRARSQSRSVGREGKRRKVEREFDG
;
A
#
# COMPACT_ATOMS: atom_id res chain seq x y z
N MET A 1 17.10 -67.22 23.89
CA MET A 1 17.01 -66.00 23.08
C MET A 1 16.08 -65.03 23.80
N ALA A 2 16.63 -63.91 24.26
CA ALA A 2 15.93 -62.92 25.07
C ALA A 2 15.31 -61.84 24.18
N SER A 3 14.06 -61.46 24.44
CA SER A 3 13.48 -60.22 23.93
C SER A 3 12.75 -59.55 25.10
N ARG A 4 13.37 -58.50 25.64
CA ARG A 4 12.87 -57.72 26.77
C ARG A 4 11.87 -56.68 26.26
N SER A 5 10.72 -56.62 26.91
CA SER A 5 9.68 -55.62 26.66
C SER A 5 10.19 -54.21 26.95
N ARG A 6 9.85 -53.28 26.06
CA ARG A 6 10.18 -51.86 26.13
C ARG A 6 9.34 -51.22 27.24
N THR A 7 9.95 -50.93 28.37
CA THR A 7 9.32 -50.22 29.49
C THR A 7 9.00 -48.78 29.11
N GLN A 8 7.75 -48.39 29.35
CA GLN A 8 7.29 -47.00 29.33
C GLN A 8 8.10 -46.21 30.38
N SER A 9 8.78 -45.16 29.94
CA SER A 9 9.33 -44.14 30.83
C SER A 9 8.18 -43.25 31.32
N ALA A 10 7.57 -43.62 32.43
CA ALA A 10 6.73 -42.72 33.21
C ALA A 10 7.61 -41.57 33.69
N PHE A 11 7.35 -40.36 33.21
CA PHE A 11 7.93 -39.14 33.77
C PHE A 11 7.50 -39.05 35.23
N LEU A 12 8.43 -39.31 36.15
CA LEU A 12 8.26 -39.00 37.56
C LEU A 12 8.16 -37.48 37.68
N ALA A 13 6.99 -36.99 38.07
CA ALA A 13 6.86 -35.63 38.58
C ALA A 13 7.76 -35.47 39.81
N PRO A 14 8.57 -34.41 39.92
CA PRO A 14 9.37 -34.18 41.11
C PRO A 14 8.44 -33.89 42.30
N PRO A 15 8.79 -34.34 43.52
CA PRO A 15 8.02 -34.07 44.72
C PRO A 15 7.90 -32.56 44.96
N ALA A 16 6.69 -32.12 45.28
CA ALA A 16 6.33 -30.76 45.63
C ALA A 16 6.85 -30.41 47.02
N ASP A 17 8.16 -30.17 47.15
CA ASP A 17 8.73 -29.47 48.31
C ASP A 17 10.08 -28.88 47.91
N SER A 18 10.04 -27.68 47.34
CA SER A 18 11.17 -26.76 47.28
C SER A 18 10.67 -25.42 47.78
N PRO A 19 11.27 -24.83 48.82
CA PRO A 19 10.87 -23.52 49.29
C PRO A 19 11.00 -22.56 48.11
N GLN A 20 9.89 -21.87 47.80
CA GLN A 20 9.84 -20.82 46.79
C GLN A 20 10.88 -19.77 47.16
N GLY A 21 12.05 -19.83 46.52
CA GLY A 21 12.99 -18.73 46.49
C GLY A 21 12.28 -17.49 45.96
N PRO A 22 12.69 -16.28 46.37
CA PRO A 22 12.02 -15.06 45.94
C PRO A 22 11.93 -15.05 44.41
N SER A 23 10.70 -14.91 43.92
CA SER A 23 10.37 -14.74 42.51
C SER A 23 11.38 -13.78 41.88
N GLN A 24 12.23 -14.28 40.99
CA GLN A 24 13.13 -13.41 40.25
C GLN A 24 12.28 -12.34 39.56
N PRO A 25 12.59 -11.05 39.72
CA PRO A 25 11.86 -10.00 39.04
C PRO A 25 12.00 -10.25 37.54
N GLN A 26 10.87 -10.46 36.85
CA GLN A 26 10.86 -10.50 35.39
C GLN A 26 11.52 -9.21 34.88
N PRO A 27 12.45 -9.29 33.93
CA PRO A 27 13.05 -8.09 33.36
C PRO A 27 11.94 -7.21 32.78
N PRO A 28 11.99 -5.88 32.99
CA PRO A 28 10.98 -4.99 32.45
C PRO A 28 10.87 -5.19 30.94
N ALA A 29 9.64 -5.34 30.45
CA ALA A 29 9.39 -5.48 29.02
C ALA A 29 10.06 -4.30 28.28
N PRO A 30 10.71 -4.54 27.14
CA PRO A 30 11.38 -3.48 26.40
C PRO A 30 10.38 -2.38 26.05
N PRO A 31 10.81 -1.11 26.04
CA PRO A 31 9.94 0.01 25.75
C PRO A 31 9.29 -0.16 24.37
N ARG A 32 7.96 0.01 24.32
CA ARG A 32 7.22 -0.06 23.06
C ARG A 32 7.72 1.04 22.12
N ARG A 33 8.24 0.65 20.94
CA ARG A 33 8.66 1.58 19.89
C ARG A 33 7.48 2.46 19.49
N GLN A 34 7.69 3.78 19.47
CA GLN A 34 6.69 4.72 18.97
C GLN A 34 6.55 4.58 17.45
N ALA A 35 5.31 4.71 16.96
CA ALA A 35 5.05 4.67 15.53
C ALA A 35 5.71 5.88 14.83
N THR A 36 6.44 5.60 13.76
CA THR A 36 7.08 6.61 12.92
C THR A 36 6.20 6.94 11.72
N LEU A 37 6.52 8.04 11.01
CA LEU A 37 5.86 8.36 9.74
C LEU A 37 5.96 7.21 8.75
N TYR A 38 7.14 6.57 8.72
CA TYR A 38 7.44 5.43 7.87
C TYR A 38 6.45 4.27 8.10
N ASP A 39 6.13 3.97 9.36
CA ASP A 39 5.16 2.92 9.69
C ASP A 39 3.71 3.33 9.35
N ALA A 40 3.40 4.63 9.41
CA ALA A 40 2.07 5.17 9.08
C ALA A 40 1.77 5.07 7.58
N ILE A 41 2.72 5.47 6.75
CA ILE A 41 2.63 5.33 5.28
C ILE A 41 2.52 3.86 4.89
N ALA A 42 3.22 2.97 5.59
CA ALA A 42 3.12 1.53 5.37
C ALA A 42 1.80 0.90 5.91
N GLY A 43 0.86 1.70 6.45
CA GLY A 43 -0.42 1.21 6.97
C GLY A 43 -0.35 0.45 8.29
N ARG A 44 0.76 0.59 9.04
CA ARG A 44 1.06 -0.19 10.25
C ARG A 44 0.89 0.57 11.55
N SER A 45 0.63 1.87 11.50
CA SER A 45 0.38 2.66 12.70
C SER A 45 -1.11 2.72 13.01
N THR A 46 -1.52 2.27 14.19
CA THR A 46 -2.90 2.40 14.67
C THR A 46 -2.93 3.20 15.97
N GLN A 47 -4.11 3.63 16.42
CA GLN A 47 -4.27 4.31 17.71
C GLN A 47 -3.82 3.45 18.90
N HIS A 48 -3.86 2.13 18.73
CA HIS A 48 -3.48 1.15 19.75
C HIS A 48 -2.01 0.73 19.68
N GLY A 49 -1.26 1.23 18.69
CA GLY A 49 0.17 0.95 18.49
C GLY A 49 0.50 0.41 17.11
N LEU A 50 1.66 -0.24 17.01
CA LEU A 50 2.18 -0.76 15.75
C LEU A 50 1.61 -2.16 15.43
N THR A 51 1.21 -2.37 14.19
CA THR A 51 0.83 -3.68 13.66
C THR A 51 1.94 -4.22 12.75
N ARG A 52 2.05 -5.56 12.65
CA ARG A 52 3.01 -6.17 11.71
C ARG A 52 2.55 -5.99 10.25
N ASN A 53 1.26 -6.17 10.02
CA ASN A 53 0.64 -6.10 8.71
C ASN A 53 -0.07 -4.76 8.52
N PRO A 54 -0.16 -4.26 7.27
CA PRO A 54 -0.98 -3.10 6.96
C PRO A 54 -2.45 -3.37 7.34
N THR A 55 -3.12 -2.36 7.88
CA THR A 55 -4.51 -2.48 8.33
C THR A 55 -5.36 -1.32 7.83
N THR A 56 -6.66 -1.54 7.65
CA THR A 56 -7.63 -0.48 7.31
C THR A 56 -7.87 0.49 8.46
N LEU A 57 -7.48 0.11 9.68
CA LEU A 57 -7.53 0.95 10.88
C LEU A 57 -6.28 1.81 11.06
N ALA A 58 -5.42 1.86 10.04
CA ALA A 58 -4.23 2.67 10.06
C ALA A 58 -4.59 4.16 10.20
N ILE A 59 -3.86 4.84 11.09
CA ILE A 59 -3.90 6.29 11.20
C ILE A 59 -3.28 6.90 9.94
N ALA A 60 -3.93 7.94 9.44
CA ALA A 60 -3.43 8.69 8.30
C ALA A 60 -2.08 9.37 8.62
N PRO A 61 -1.15 9.47 7.66
CA PRO A 61 0.19 10.01 7.90
C PRO A 61 0.16 11.46 8.41
N GLU A 62 -0.78 12.29 7.95
CA GLU A 62 -0.96 13.65 8.46
C GLU A 62 -1.29 13.68 9.96
N ALA A 63 -2.08 12.74 10.46
CA ALA A 63 -2.38 12.66 11.88
C ALA A 63 -1.12 12.29 12.68
N VAL A 64 -0.25 11.43 12.14
CA VAL A 64 1.04 11.10 12.79
C VAL A 64 2.01 12.27 12.78
N LEU A 65 1.99 13.13 11.76
CA LEU A 65 2.84 14.33 11.68
C LEU A 65 2.35 15.42 12.62
N PHE A 66 1.06 15.74 12.57
CA PHE A 66 0.51 16.96 13.16
C PHE A 66 -0.08 16.76 14.56
N GLN A 67 -0.28 15.54 15.04
CA GLN A 67 -0.73 15.28 16.42
C GLN A 67 0.43 15.14 17.42
N ARG A 68 1.67 15.41 16.99
CA ARG A 68 2.85 15.36 17.87
C ARG A 68 2.93 16.63 18.71
N VAL A 69 3.45 16.50 19.93
CA VAL A 69 3.58 17.60 20.91
C VAL A 69 4.37 18.81 20.37
N ALA A 70 5.27 18.58 19.40
CA ALA A 70 6.08 19.62 18.77
C ALA A 70 5.71 19.87 17.29
N ALA A 71 4.49 19.52 16.88
CA ALA A 71 4.04 19.79 15.52
C ALA A 71 3.86 21.31 15.31
N PRO A 72 4.31 21.87 14.18
CA PRO A 72 4.03 23.26 13.82
C PRO A 72 2.52 23.52 13.69
N ASP A 73 2.09 24.73 14.05
CA ASP A 73 0.71 25.17 13.81
C ASP A 73 0.43 25.17 12.30
N ARG A 74 -0.67 24.52 11.92
CA ARG A 74 -1.06 24.37 10.52
C ARG A 74 -2.06 25.46 10.14
N HIS A 75 -1.66 26.33 9.23
CA HIS A 75 -2.52 27.33 8.61
C HIS A 75 -2.80 26.94 7.16
N VAL A 76 -4.06 27.04 6.73
CA VAL A 76 -4.48 26.66 5.36
C VAL A 76 -3.70 27.43 4.29
N GLU A 77 -3.36 28.68 4.57
CA GLU A 77 -2.67 29.60 3.64
C GLU A 77 -1.20 29.24 3.41
N THR A 78 -0.53 28.64 4.40
CA THR A 78 0.90 28.32 4.37
C THR A 78 1.15 26.83 4.58
N ASP A 79 0.17 25.99 4.25
CA ASP A 79 0.22 24.57 4.50
C ASP A 79 1.21 23.88 3.55
N THR A 80 2.36 23.49 4.10
CA THR A 80 3.41 22.82 3.33
C THR A 80 3.03 21.38 2.95
N TYR A 81 2.05 20.77 3.62
CA TYR A 81 1.70 19.36 3.43
C TYR A 81 1.23 19.04 2.00
N PHE A 82 0.44 19.93 1.40
CA PHE A 82 -0.08 19.77 0.04
C PHE A 82 0.70 20.57 -1.01
N THR A 83 1.92 21.01 -0.70
CA THR A 83 2.73 21.76 -1.67
C THR A 83 3.08 20.92 -2.90
N SER A 84 3.17 19.60 -2.75
CA SER A 84 3.43 18.67 -3.86
C SER A 84 2.37 18.67 -4.95
N ASP A 85 1.12 19.03 -4.65
CA ASP A 85 0.04 19.06 -5.64
C ASP A 85 0.27 20.13 -6.71
N ASN A 86 1.10 21.13 -6.38
CA ASN A 86 1.51 22.20 -7.28
C ASN A 86 2.94 22.00 -7.83
N ALA A 87 3.55 20.82 -7.59
CA ALA A 87 4.91 20.56 -8.04
C ALA A 87 4.97 20.54 -9.57
N VAL A 88 5.94 21.27 -10.12
CA VAL A 88 6.17 21.32 -11.57
C VAL A 88 7.06 20.14 -11.96
N GLY A 89 6.46 19.04 -12.44
CA GLY A 89 7.18 17.88 -12.94
C GLY A 89 6.35 16.60 -12.93
N ASN A 90 6.82 15.57 -13.66
CA ASN A 90 6.25 14.22 -13.57
C ASN A 90 6.80 13.54 -12.32
N LEU A 91 6.05 13.58 -11.23
CA LEU A 91 6.29 12.69 -10.10
C LEU A 91 5.83 11.26 -10.46
N PRO A 92 6.47 10.22 -9.92
CA PRO A 92 5.98 8.87 -10.08
C PRO A 92 4.58 8.71 -9.48
N ASP A 93 3.84 7.73 -9.98
CA ASP A 93 2.50 7.42 -9.49
C ASP A 93 2.49 7.15 -7.97
N SER A 94 1.51 7.76 -7.29
CA SER A 94 1.46 7.72 -5.83
C SER A 94 1.18 6.31 -5.29
N ASP A 95 0.42 5.49 -6.02
CA ASP A 95 0.09 4.14 -5.61
C ASP A 95 1.28 3.20 -5.84
N LEU A 96 2.03 3.41 -6.93
CA LEU A 96 3.33 2.77 -7.13
C LEU A 96 4.29 3.07 -5.97
N LEU A 97 4.44 4.34 -5.58
CA LEU A 97 5.32 4.71 -4.47
C LEU A 97 4.86 4.10 -3.13
N LYS A 98 3.55 4.07 -2.86
CA LYS A 98 3.02 3.38 -1.66
C LYS A 98 3.33 1.89 -1.67
N ALA A 99 3.17 1.22 -2.81
CA ALA A 99 3.48 -0.20 -2.94
C ALA A 99 4.97 -0.49 -2.70
N LEU A 100 5.86 0.29 -3.32
CA LEU A 100 7.30 0.21 -3.11
C LEU A 100 7.69 0.48 -1.65
N HIS A 101 7.07 1.47 -1.02
CA HIS A 101 7.29 1.80 0.38
C HIS A 101 6.87 0.66 1.31
N VAL A 102 5.69 0.07 1.09
CA VAL A 102 5.22 -1.08 1.89
C VAL A 102 6.18 -2.26 1.73
N TYR A 103 6.60 -2.56 0.50
CA TYR A 103 7.58 -3.62 0.23
C TYR A 103 8.91 -3.38 0.94
N ALA A 104 9.48 -2.17 0.81
CA ALA A 104 10.72 -1.81 1.47
C ALA A 104 10.58 -1.91 3.00
N ALA A 105 9.43 -1.49 3.55
CA ALA A 105 9.16 -1.58 4.98
C ALA A 105 9.13 -3.03 5.48
N ASP A 106 8.56 -3.96 4.69
CA ASP A 106 8.62 -5.39 5.00
C ASP A 106 10.04 -5.94 4.93
N PHE A 107 10.76 -5.58 3.87
CA PHE A 107 12.15 -6.00 3.66
C PHE A 107 13.04 -5.58 4.84
N TYR A 108 13.03 -4.30 5.21
CA TYR A 108 13.85 -3.80 6.33
C TYR A 108 13.38 -4.32 7.69
N ALA A 109 12.09 -4.60 7.87
CA ALA A 109 11.60 -5.23 9.09
C ALA A 109 12.15 -6.66 9.24
N ALA A 110 12.17 -7.45 8.17
CA ALA A 110 12.71 -8.80 8.15
C ALA A 110 14.24 -8.79 8.35
N GLU A 111 14.98 -7.93 7.64
CA GLU A 111 16.43 -7.82 7.78
C GLU A 111 16.86 -7.34 9.18
N ARG A 112 16.06 -6.48 9.80
CA ARG A 112 16.29 -6.08 11.20
C ARG A 112 16.12 -7.26 12.17
N GLU A 113 15.14 -8.13 11.94
CA GLU A 113 14.99 -9.37 12.72
C GLU A 113 16.19 -10.32 12.49
N ALA A 114 16.82 -10.28 11.32
CA ALA A 114 18.05 -10.99 11.01
C ALA A 114 19.34 -10.33 11.55
N GLY A 115 19.25 -9.16 12.19
CA GLY A 115 20.38 -8.46 12.80
C GLY A 115 21.11 -7.47 11.89
N ALA A 116 20.50 -7.06 10.77
CA ALA A 116 21.05 -6.02 9.92
C ALA A 116 20.85 -4.61 10.54
N ASP A 117 21.84 -3.73 10.34
CA ASP A 117 21.85 -2.36 10.89
C ASP A 117 21.33 -1.29 9.91
N TYR A 118 20.94 -1.67 8.68
CA TYR A 118 20.40 -0.73 7.71
C TYR A 118 19.02 -0.20 8.13
N ARG A 119 18.83 1.11 7.97
CA ARG A 119 17.65 1.83 8.47
C ARG A 119 16.85 2.44 7.32
N SER A 120 15.84 1.70 6.86
CA SER A 120 14.75 2.14 5.97
C SER A 120 15.15 2.81 4.65
N LEU A 121 14.17 2.91 3.75
CA LEU A 121 14.26 3.70 2.52
C LEU A 121 13.85 5.16 2.85
N ASP A 122 14.68 6.14 2.49
CA ASP A 122 14.35 7.56 2.67
C ASP A 122 13.47 8.10 1.52
N GLU A 123 12.88 9.30 1.68
CA GLU A 123 11.95 9.83 0.67
C GLU A 123 12.63 10.03 -0.68
N THR A 124 13.91 10.44 -0.67
CA THR A 124 14.66 10.71 -1.90
C THR A 124 14.99 9.43 -2.66
N ALA A 125 15.42 8.37 -1.98
CA ALA A 125 15.64 7.07 -2.62
C ALA A 125 14.32 6.45 -3.09
N LEU A 126 13.22 6.63 -2.36
CA LEU A 126 11.90 6.15 -2.79
C LEU A 126 11.45 6.83 -4.09
N LEU A 127 11.62 8.15 -4.20
CA LEU A 127 11.31 8.89 -5.42
C LEU A 127 12.20 8.46 -6.59
N ALA A 128 13.51 8.34 -6.37
CA ALA A 128 14.44 7.88 -7.39
C ALA A 128 14.10 6.46 -7.87
N LEU A 129 13.76 5.56 -6.95
CA LEU A 129 13.31 4.21 -7.26
C LEU A 129 12.01 4.22 -8.08
N GLY A 130 11.04 5.05 -7.71
CA GLY A 130 9.79 5.21 -8.46
C GLY A 130 10.03 5.65 -9.90
N VAL A 131 10.87 6.67 -10.11
CA VAL A 131 11.26 7.14 -11.45
C VAL A 131 11.91 6.01 -12.24
N LEU A 132 12.88 5.30 -11.65
CA LEU A 132 13.56 4.20 -12.31
C LEU A 132 12.61 3.06 -12.69
N MET A 133 11.64 2.74 -11.83
CA MET A 133 10.65 1.70 -12.11
C MET A 133 9.70 2.09 -13.25
N GLU A 134 9.26 3.35 -13.31
CA GLU A 134 8.43 3.83 -14.41
C GLU A 134 9.18 3.87 -15.74
N GLU A 135 10.43 4.36 -15.74
CA GLU A 135 11.27 4.36 -16.94
C GLU A 135 11.60 2.95 -17.40
N LEU A 136 11.91 2.04 -16.48
CA LEU A 136 12.14 0.62 -16.79
C LEU A 136 10.88 0.00 -17.41
N CYS A 137 9.70 0.24 -16.84
CA CYS A 137 8.45 -0.24 -17.40
C CYS A 137 8.24 0.33 -18.81
N ARG A 138 8.44 1.63 -19.02
CA ARG A 138 8.28 2.27 -20.33
C ARG A 138 9.24 1.74 -21.39
N ASP A 139 10.49 1.49 -21.01
CA ASP A 139 11.52 0.91 -21.89
C ASP A 139 11.18 -0.54 -22.25
N GLN A 140 10.76 -1.35 -21.27
CA GLN A 140 10.45 -2.77 -21.47
C GLN A 140 9.12 -3.01 -22.21
N LEU A 141 8.12 -2.16 -21.98
CA LEU A 141 6.78 -2.26 -22.58
C LEU A 141 6.69 -1.54 -23.94
N GLY A 142 7.59 -0.58 -24.20
CA GLY A 142 7.57 0.26 -25.39
C GLY A 142 6.39 1.24 -25.42
N GLU A 143 6.29 2.01 -26.51
CA GLU A 143 5.31 3.11 -26.67
C GLU A 143 3.83 2.63 -26.65
N GLY A 144 3.59 1.35 -26.93
CA GLY A 144 2.26 0.73 -26.97
C GLY A 144 2.00 -0.32 -25.91
N GLY A 145 2.86 -0.46 -24.90
CA GLY A 145 2.76 -1.62 -24.00
C GLY A 145 1.62 -1.60 -22.98
N ASP A 146 0.86 -0.51 -22.90
CA ASP A 146 -0.48 -0.51 -22.28
C ASP A 146 -1.41 -1.56 -22.95
N LEU A 147 -1.18 -1.86 -24.24
CA LEU A 147 -1.94 -2.84 -25.01
C LEU A 147 -1.53 -4.30 -24.77
N VAL A 148 -0.42 -4.55 -24.05
CA VAL A 148 0.09 -5.92 -23.82
C VAL A 148 -0.81 -6.71 -22.87
N PHE A 149 -1.53 -6.02 -21.97
CA PHE A 149 -2.42 -6.64 -20.99
C PHE A 149 -3.90 -6.53 -21.35
N THR A 150 -4.25 -5.82 -22.43
CA THR A 150 -5.60 -5.84 -22.97
C THR A 150 -5.72 -7.04 -23.89
N GLU A 151 -6.39 -8.09 -23.42
CA GLU A 151 -6.81 -9.22 -24.24
C GLU A 151 -7.56 -8.66 -25.46
N GLY A 152 -7.08 -8.94 -26.67
CA GLY A 152 -7.84 -8.62 -27.88
C GLY A 152 -9.12 -9.44 -27.86
N GLU A 153 -10.27 -8.80 -27.67
CA GLU A 153 -11.48 -9.30 -28.32
C GLU A 153 -11.17 -9.24 -29.82
N VAL A 154 -10.68 -10.36 -30.35
CA VAL A 154 -10.68 -10.61 -31.79
C VAL A 154 -12.16 -10.62 -32.15
N GLU A 155 -12.70 -9.45 -32.51
CA GLU A 155 -13.94 -9.38 -33.27
C GLU A 155 -13.74 -10.31 -34.47
N GLY A 156 -14.54 -11.37 -34.49
CA GLY A 156 -14.40 -12.48 -35.42
C GLY A 156 -14.15 -11.99 -36.84
N GLU A 157 -13.05 -12.48 -37.39
CA GLU A 157 -12.68 -12.33 -38.79
C GLU A 157 -13.88 -12.67 -39.68
N VAL A 158 -14.51 -11.64 -40.26
CA VAL A 158 -15.23 -11.82 -41.52
C VAL A 158 -14.15 -11.73 -42.58
N GLU A 159 -13.78 -12.90 -43.11
CA GLU A 159 -12.89 -13.05 -44.26
C GLU A 159 -13.32 -12.11 -45.40
N GLY A 160 -12.43 -11.18 -45.74
CA GLY A 160 -12.61 -10.23 -46.82
C GLY A 160 -11.26 -9.67 -47.22
N GLU A 161 -10.58 -10.40 -48.10
CA GLU A 161 -9.31 -10.01 -48.71
C GLU A 161 -9.40 -8.61 -49.36
N GLY A 162 -8.47 -7.72 -49.03
CA GLY A 162 -8.34 -6.43 -49.70
C GLY A 162 -7.45 -5.41 -48.96
N GLU A 163 -6.18 -5.36 -49.37
CA GLU A 163 -5.16 -4.30 -49.19
C GLU A 163 -5.49 -3.11 -48.26
N GLY A 164 -4.84 -3.08 -47.09
CA GLY A 164 -4.96 -2.02 -46.10
C GLY A 164 -3.90 -0.92 -46.25
N ILE A 165 -4.33 0.28 -46.68
CA ILE A 165 -3.80 1.56 -46.18
C ILE A 165 -4.99 2.51 -46.02
N GLY A 166 -5.36 2.81 -44.77
CA GLY A 166 -6.48 3.72 -44.49
C GLY A 166 -6.50 4.24 -43.07
N ARG A 167 -5.91 5.43 -42.86
CA ARG A 167 -6.06 6.30 -41.69
C ARG A 167 -7.49 6.30 -41.13
N ALA A 168 -7.66 5.98 -39.84
CA ALA A 168 -8.86 6.35 -39.09
C ALA A 168 -8.51 7.43 -38.08
N ARG A 169 -8.75 8.67 -38.51
CA ARG A 169 -8.62 9.91 -37.75
C ARG A 169 -9.73 9.95 -36.69
N SER A 170 -9.34 10.14 -35.43
CA SER A 170 -10.25 10.40 -34.31
C SER A 170 -11.17 11.59 -34.62
N GLN A 171 -12.48 11.36 -34.65
CA GLN A 171 -13.46 12.45 -34.52
C GLN A 171 -14.33 12.21 -33.30
N SER A 172 -14.04 13.03 -32.29
CA SER A 172 -14.89 13.40 -31.17
C SER A 172 -16.34 13.58 -31.58
N ARG A 173 -17.25 12.82 -30.97
CA ARG A 173 -18.69 13.15 -30.96
C ARG A 173 -19.11 13.49 -29.54
N SER A 174 -19.28 14.80 -29.33
CA SER A 174 -19.99 15.40 -28.21
C SER A 174 -21.41 14.85 -28.12
N VAL A 175 -21.74 14.15 -27.04
CA VAL A 175 -23.10 13.69 -26.75
C VAL A 175 -23.87 14.87 -26.12
N GLY A 176 -24.72 15.50 -26.93
CA GLY A 176 -25.67 16.52 -26.49
C GLY A 176 -26.78 15.89 -25.65
N ARG A 177 -27.00 16.46 -24.46
CA ARG A 177 -28.00 16.05 -23.48
C ARG A 177 -29.35 16.70 -23.84
N GLU A 178 -30.21 15.98 -24.56
CA GLU A 178 -31.53 16.49 -24.95
C GLU A 178 -32.54 16.35 -23.80
N GLY A 179 -32.94 17.50 -23.24
CA GLY A 179 -33.89 17.60 -22.13
C GLY A 179 -35.33 17.40 -22.58
N LYS A 180 -35.96 16.33 -22.07
CA LYS A 180 -37.38 15.99 -22.26
C LYS A 180 -38.29 17.04 -21.58
N ARG A 181 -38.79 18.03 -22.33
CA ARG A 181 -39.86 18.93 -21.87
C ARG A 181 -41.22 18.22 -22.00
N ARG A 182 -41.88 17.94 -20.88
CA ARG A 182 -43.24 17.39 -20.81
C ARG A 182 -44.25 18.51 -21.06
N LYS A 183 -45.10 18.35 -22.08
CA LYS A 183 -46.28 19.19 -22.33
C LYS A 183 -47.38 18.74 -21.36
N VAL A 184 -47.76 19.61 -20.43
CA VAL A 184 -48.93 19.40 -19.56
C VAL A 184 -50.11 20.05 -20.27
N GLU A 185 -51.00 19.24 -20.81
CA GLU A 185 -52.34 19.69 -21.22
C GLU A 185 -53.18 19.83 -19.95
N ARG A 186 -53.63 21.06 -19.69
CA ARG A 186 -54.73 21.32 -18.75
C ARG A 186 -55.97 21.54 -19.60
N GLU A 187 -56.86 20.56 -19.56
CA GLU A 187 -58.27 20.77 -19.80
C GLU A 187 -58.81 21.64 -18.67
N PHE A 188 -59.49 22.74 -19.01
CA PHE A 188 -60.49 23.33 -18.14
C PHE A 188 -61.67 23.77 -19.01
N ASP A 189 -62.80 23.17 -18.68
CA ASP A 189 -64.11 23.30 -19.29
C ASP A 189 -64.92 24.29 -18.44
N GLY A 190 -65.74 25.14 -19.07
CA GLY A 190 -66.80 25.94 -18.44
C GLY A 190 -66.40 27.23 -17.72
#